data_AF-A0A496YQT9-F1
#
_entry.id   AF-A0A496YQT9-F1
#
_cell.length_a   1.000
_cell.length_b   1.000
_cell.length_c   1.000
_cell.angle_alpha   90.00
_cell.angle_beta   90.00
_cell.angle_gamma   90.00
#
_symmetry.space_group_name_H-M   'P 1'
#
loop_
_entity.id
_entity.type
_entity.pdbx_description
1 polymer ?
#
loop_
_entity_poly.entity_id
_entity_poly.type
_entity_poly.pdbx_seq_one_letter_code
_entity_poly.pdbx_strand_id
1 'polypeptide(L)'
;MDHVHMVIVIPPRYAVARVVQYIKSQSPKALKAKFPFLQEAYFSRGGIWSRGYCVSCIGLDEKEILAYVEHQEKEDKGQLQLAF
;
A
#
# COMPACT_ATOMS: atom_id res chain seq x y z
N MET A 1 -11.07 -1.95 -6.94
CA MET A 1 -10.45 -0.72 -6.40
C MET A 1 -8.95 -0.98 -6.29
N ASP A 2 -8.08 -0.20 -6.95
CA ASP A 2 -6.62 -0.47 -6.99
C ASP A 2 -5.83 0.45 -6.05
N HIS A 3 -5.75 0.09 -4.77
CA HIS A 3 -4.92 0.79 -3.79
C HIS A 3 -4.44 -0.18 -2.70
N VAL A 4 -3.38 0.20 -1.97
CA VAL A 4 -2.83 -0.61 -0.88
C VAL A 4 -2.89 0.21 0.41
N HIS A 5 -3.48 -0.39 1.44
CA HIS A 5 -3.48 0.13 2.81
C HIS A 5 -2.36 -0.53 3.62
N MET A 6 -1.64 0.26 4.43
CA MET A 6 -0.57 -0.24 5.29
C MET A 6 -0.60 0.50 6.62
N VAL A 7 -0.43 -0.24 7.72
CA VAL A 7 -0.12 0.32 9.04
C VAL A 7 1.37 0.14 9.29
N ILE A 8 2.06 1.26 9.55
CA ILE A 8 3.51 1.27 9.73
C ILE A 8 3.89 2.10 10.95
N VAL A 9 4.81 1.57 11.76
CA VAL A 9 5.43 2.31 12.85
C VAL A 9 6.63 3.08 12.31
N ILE A 10 6.58 4.41 12.39
CA ILE A 10 7.66 5.29 11.91
C ILE A 10 8.37 5.92 13.10
N PRO A 11 9.69 5.71 13.28
CA PRO A 11 10.45 6.43 14.28
C PRO A 11 10.34 7.96 14.07
N PRO A 12 10.17 8.76 15.13
CA PRO A 12 9.85 10.19 15.02
C PRO A 12 10.96 11.02 14.35
N ARG A 13 12.18 10.49 14.26
CA ARG A 13 13.31 11.10 13.54
C ARG A 13 13.12 11.14 12.01
N TYR A 14 12.18 10.37 11.46
CA TYR A 14 11.93 10.32 10.03
C TYR A 14 10.62 11.01 9.69
N ALA A 15 10.66 11.91 8.71
CA ALA A 15 9.45 12.46 8.12
C ALA A 15 8.64 11.36 7.44
N VAL A 16 7.33 11.32 7.70
CA VAL A 16 6.37 10.38 7.09
C VAL A 16 6.51 10.37 5.56
N ALA A 17 6.58 11.56 4.95
CA ALA A 17 6.75 11.71 3.50
C ALA A 17 8.00 10.97 2.96
N ARG A 18 9.11 10.98 3.72
CA ARG A 18 10.35 10.30 3.33
C ARG A 18 10.19 8.78 3.34
N VAL A 19 9.50 8.26 4.35
CA VAL A 19 9.22 6.82 4.45
C VAL A 19 8.31 6.36 3.32
N VAL A 20 7.23 7.10 3.06
CA VAL A 20 6.29 6.77 1.97
C VAL A 20 6.99 6.87 0.60
N GLN A 21 7.82 7.89 0.38
CA GLN A 21 8.61 8.02 -0.84
C GLN A 21 9.54 6.81 -1.02
N TYR A 22 10.22 6.39 0.04
CA TYR A 22 11.09 5.21 0.00
C TYR A 22 10.29 3.96 -0.40
N ILE A 23 9.18 3.67 0.28
CA ILE A 23 8.33 2.51 0.00
C ILE A 23 7.87 2.53 -1.47
N LYS A 24 7.28 3.65 -1.93
CA LYS A 24 6.77 3.77 -3.31
C LYS A 24 7.88 3.76 -4.37
N SER A 25 9.12 4.07 -4.02
CA SER A 25 10.26 4.00 -4.94
C SER A 25 10.87 2.60 -5.06
N GLN A 26 10.90 1.84 -3.96
CA GLN A 26 11.55 0.53 -3.91
C GLN A 26 10.61 -0.60 -4.24
N SER A 27 9.35 -0.55 -3.78
CA SER A 27 8.40 -1.63 -3.99
C SER A 27 8.12 -1.93 -5.46
N PRO A 28 8.09 -0.98 -6.42
CA PRO A 28 7.92 -1.32 -7.82
C PRO A 28 9.03 -2.19 -8.38
N LYS A 29 10.28 -1.99 -7.92
CA LYS A 29 11.43 -2.79 -8.37
C LYS A 29 11.26 -4.24 -7.89
N ALA A 30 10.93 -4.42 -6.62
CA ALA A 30 10.69 -5.75 -6.05
C ALA A 30 9.50 -6.45 -6.69
N LEU A 31 8.39 -5.72 -6.93
CA LEU A 31 7.20 -6.26 -7.59
C LEU A 31 7.48 -6.69 -9.03
N LYS A 32 8.18 -5.85 -9.83
CA LYS A 32 8.55 -6.20 -11.22
C LYS A 32 9.51 -7.38 -11.30
N ALA A 33 10.40 -7.53 -10.32
CA ALA A 33 11.30 -8.68 -10.25
C ALA A 33 10.57 -9.97 -9.90
N LYS A 34 9.60 -9.91 -8.97
CA LYS A 34 8.80 -11.06 -8.54
C LYS A 34 7.72 -11.45 -9.56
N PHE A 35 7.16 -10.48 -10.26
CA PHE A 35 6.02 -10.64 -11.16
C PHE A 35 6.32 -9.97 -12.51
N PRO A 36 6.98 -10.69 -13.44
CA PRO A 36 7.40 -10.12 -14.74
C PRO A 36 6.27 -9.51 -15.56
N PHE A 37 5.05 -10.07 -15.49
CA PHE A 37 3.88 -9.55 -16.21
C PHE A 37 3.53 -8.09 -15.85
N LEU A 38 3.91 -7.61 -14.66
CA LEU A 38 3.70 -6.21 -14.25
C LEU A 38 4.54 -5.24 -15.08
N GLN A 39 5.62 -5.69 -15.72
CA GLN A 39 6.41 -4.84 -16.60
C GLN A 39 5.61 -4.43 -17.83
N GLU A 40 4.91 -5.39 -18.45
CA GLU A 40 4.05 -5.15 -19.61
C GLU A 40 2.81 -4.34 -19.22
N ALA A 41 2.12 -4.74 -18.15
CA ALA A 41 0.88 -4.10 -17.70
C ALA A 41 1.06 -2.60 -17.34
N TYR A 42 2.23 -2.22 -16.82
CA TYR A 42 2.51 -0.84 -16.38
C TYR A 42 3.54 -0.10 -17.25
N PHE A 43 3.94 -0.67 -18.40
CA PHE A 43 4.95 -0.06 -19.28
C PHE A 43 4.57 1.37 -19.71
N SER A 44 3.31 1.58 -20.07
CA SER A 44 2.78 2.87 -20.56
C SER A 44 2.41 3.86 -19.44
N ARG A 45 2.29 3.40 -18.19
CA ARG A 45 1.81 4.23 -17.06
C ARG A 45 2.92 4.99 -16.31
N GLY A 46 4.19 4.78 -16.68
CA GLY A 46 5.33 5.48 -16.06
C GLY A 46 5.63 5.07 -14.60
N GLY A 47 4.91 4.08 -14.05
CA GLY A 47 5.08 3.59 -12.68
C GLY A 47 3.94 2.69 -12.21
N ILE A 48 4.15 1.99 -11.09
CA ILE A 48 3.11 1.14 -10.46
C ILE A 48 2.20 1.97 -9.57
N TRP A 49 2.75 2.99 -8.90
CA TRP A 49 2.00 3.83 -7.95
C TRP A 49 1.64 5.20 -8.52
N SER A 50 0.48 5.70 -8.13
CA SER A 50 0.09 7.11 -8.34
C SER A 50 1.05 8.07 -7.64
N ARG A 51 1.11 9.34 -8.07
CA ARG A 51 1.98 10.36 -7.44
C ARG A 51 1.58 10.63 -5.98
N GLY A 52 0.29 10.78 -5.72
CA GLY A 52 -0.26 11.06 -4.38
C GLY A 52 -0.25 9.86 -3.43
N TYR A 53 -0.40 10.13 -2.14
CA TYR A 53 -0.62 9.16 -1.07
C TYR A 53 -1.51 9.79 0.00
N CYS A 54 -2.22 8.96 0.77
CA CYS A 54 -2.98 9.40 1.93
C CYS A 54 -2.24 8.93 3.20
N VAL A 55 -2.23 9.76 4.24
CA VAL A 55 -1.73 9.37 5.55
C VAL A 55 -2.62 9.96 6.63
N SER A 56 -2.94 9.13 7.62
CA SER A 56 -3.61 9.56 8.85
C SER A 56 -2.68 9.22 10.01
N CYS A 57 -2.40 10.21 10.86
CA CYS A 57 -1.63 10.00 12.09
C CYS A 57 -2.56 9.39 13.13
N ILE A 58 -2.12 8.29 13.73
CA ILE A 58 -2.89 7.57 14.74
C ILE A 58 -2.35 8.01 16.11
N GLY A 59 -3.18 8.66 16.90
CA GLY A 59 -2.91 8.92 18.31
C GLY A 59 -3.50 7.81 19.18
N LEU A 60 -2.63 7.08 19.89
CA LEU A 60 -2.93 6.26 21.08
C LEU A 60 -4.27 5.48 21.11
N ASP A 61 -4.49 4.55 20.16
CA ASP A 61 -5.14 3.26 20.45
C ASP A 61 -4.78 2.24 19.34
N GLU A 62 -3.69 1.50 19.57
CA GLU A 62 -3.17 0.52 18.61
C GLU A 62 -4.11 -0.68 18.41
N LYS A 63 -4.91 -1.04 19.43
CA LYS A 63 -5.77 -2.22 19.38
C LYS A 63 -7.00 -2.01 18.50
N GLU A 64 -7.65 -0.86 18.61
CA GLU A 64 -8.81 -0.54 17.75
C GLU A 64 -8.43 -0.51 16.28
N ILE A 65 -7.21 -0.06 15.95
CA ILE A 65 -6.78 0.03 14.55
C ILE A 65 -6.36 -1.30 13.98
N LEU A 66 -5.67 -2.15 14.75
CA LEU A 66 -5.41 -3.53 14.31
C LEU A 66 -6.74 -4.25 14.03
N ALA A 67 -7.75 -4.05 14.89
CA ALA A 67 -9.09 -4.60 14.68
C ALA A 67 -9.77 -4.02 13.42
N TYR A 68 -9.66 -2.71 13.16
CA TYR A 68 -10.20 -2.08 11.96
C TYR A 68 -9.53 -2.59 10.67
N VAL A 69 -8.20 -2.72 10.65
CA VAL A 69 -7.46 -3.25 9.49
C VAL A 69 -7.84 -4.69 9.23
N GLU A 70 -7.91 -5.52 10.27
CA GLU A 70 -8.36 -6.91 10.14
C GLU A 70 -9.80 -7.00 9.60
N HIS A 71 -10.67 -6.07 10.00
CA HIS A 71 -12.03 -5.98 9.50
C HIS A 71 -12.09 -5.54 8.02
N GLN A 72 -11.34 -4.51 7.63
CA GLN A 72 -11.24 -4.07 6.23
C GLN A 72 -10.66 -5.15 5.32
N GLU A 73 -9.61 -5.86 5.76
CA GLU A 73 -9.05 -6.98 4.99
C GLU A 73 -10.08 -8.12 4.79
N LYS A 74 -11.00 -8.33 5.74
CA LYS A 74 -12.09 -9.31 5.59
C LYS A 74 -13.14 -8.81 4.60
N GLU A 75 -13.52 -7.54 4.65
CA GLU A 75 -14.46 -6.92 3.71
C GLU A 75 -13.92 -6.91 2.26
N ASP A 76 -12.66 -6.53 2.07
CA ASP A 76 -11.99 -6.50 0.76
C ASP A 76 -11.82 -7.90 0.14
N LYS A 77 -11.62 -8.94 0.96
CA LYS A 77 -11.62 -10.34 0.51
C LYS A 77 -12.98 -10.79 -0.03
N GLY A 78 -14.09 -10.19 0.43
CA GLY A 78 -15.42 -10.43 -0.10
C GLY A 78 -15.65 -9.83 -1.51
N GLN A 79 -14.88 -8.79 -1.88
CA GLN A 79 -14.96 -8.14 -3.19
C GLN A 79 -14.09 -8.80 -4.28
N LEU A 80 -13.27 -9.79 -3.93
CA LEU A 80 -12.38 -10.51 -4.87
C LEU A 80 -13.04 -11.70 -5.59
N GLN A 81 -14.37 -11.76 -5.69
CA GLN A 81 -15.00 -12.61 -6.70
C GLN A 81 -14.93 -11.92 -8.07
N LEU A 82 -13.76 -12.01 -8.71
CA LEU A 82 -13.70 -12.00 -10.15
C LEU A 82 -14.33 -13.32 -10.61
N ALA A 83 -15.63 -13.28 -10.90
CA ALA A 83 -16.28 -14.33 -11.67
C ALA A 83 -15.59 -14.38 -13.04
N PHE A 84 -14.88 -15.48 -13.30
CA PHE A 84 -14.51 -15.89 -14.64
C PHE A 84 -15.75 -16.39 -15.38
#